data_AF-A0A961K405-F1
#
_entry.id   AF-A0A961K405-F1
#
_cell.length_a   1.000
_cell.length_b   1.000
_cell.length_c   1.000
_cell.angle_alpha   90.00
_cell.angle_beta   90.00
_cell.angle_gamma   90.00
#
_symmetry.space_group_name_H-M   'P 1'
#
loop_
_entity.id
_entity.type
_entity.pdbx_description
1 polymer ?
#
loop_
_entity_poly.entity_id
_entity_poly.type
_entity_poly.pdbx_seq_one_letter_code
_entity_poly.pdbx_strand_id
1 'polypeptide(L)'
;MVRLRIFQELFQRYRRPGDLIFAFVFLFFALFLLSQLGEQTTWAKRTPWYGQPALWPGIAVVGMTVFGAFHLLGSILSPRIPGRWTEVAFWLRSFEYVLYFLIYVALVPRGGYLPMTMAFTLFLVLRAGFRSWQTLMIAVLFGAVTALVFRGFLQVKIPAGEVYEYLPVSIRTFAMTYL
;
A
#
# COMPACT_ATOMS: atom_id res chain seq x y z
N MET A 1 -5.26 -11.01 34.32
CA MET A 1 -6.14 -12.19 34.18
C MET A 1 -6.05 -12.70 32.75
N VAL A 2 -5.46 -13.87 32.54
CA VAL A 2 -5.37 -14.49 31.20
C VAL A 2 -6.67 -15.24 30.93
N ARG A 3 -7.48 -14.75 30.00
CA ARG A 3 -8.73 -15.41 29.59
C ARG A 3 -8.37 -16.66 28.78
N LEU A 4 -8.52 -17.85 29.37
CA LEU A 4 -8.38 -19.12 28.65
C LEU A 4 -9.51 -19.18 27.59
N ARG A 5 -9.14 -19.04 26.32
CA ARG A 5 -10.10 -19.19 25.20
C ARG A 5 -10.48 -20.66 25.09
N ILE A 6 -11.78 -20.95 25.03
CA ILE A 6 -12.29 -22.31 24.83
C ILE A 6 -11.95 -22.74 23.40
N PHE A 7 -11.65 -24.03 23.17
CA PHE A 7 -11.31 -24.58 21.84
C PHE A 7 -12.29 -24.11 20.75
N GLN A 8 -13.58 -24.07 21.06
CA GLN A 8 -14.63 -23.58 20.15
C GLN A 8 -14.44 -22.11 19.72
N GLU A 9 -13.98 -21.22 20.62
CA GLU A 9 -13.71 -19.81 20.29
C GLU A 9 -12.56 -19.65 19.29
N LEU A 10 -11.64 -20.62 19.20
CA LEU A 10 -10.57 -20.63 18.20
C LEU A 10 -11.10 -20.94 16.79
N PHE A 11 -12.22 -21.67 16.69
CA PHE A 11 -12.87 -22.00 15.41
C PHE A 11 -14.06 -21.08 15.09
N GLN A 12 -14.41 -20.14 15.98
CA GLN A 12 -15.43 -19.15 15.68
C GLN A 12 -14.94 -18.19 14.60
N ARG A 13 -15.57 -18.27 13.43
CA ARG A 13 -15.38 -17.29 12.35
C ARG A 13 -16.09 -15.99 12.72
N TYR A 14 -15.34 -15.01 13.23
CA TYR A 14 -15.84 -13.65 13.41
C TYR A 14 -16.16 -13.03 12.04
N ARG A 15 -17.44 -12.91 11.72
CA ARG A 15 -17.88 -12.30 10.48
C ARG A 15 -17.94 -10.78 10.59
N ARG A 16 -17.55 -10.11 9.50
CA ARG A 16 -17.59 -8.65 9.37
C ARG A 16 -18.76 -8.23 8.46
N PRO A 17 -19.47 -7.13 8.76
CA PRO A 17 -20.56 -6.62 7.91
C PRO A 17 -20.18 -6.41 6.43
N GLY A 18 -18.93 -6.05 6.17
CA GLY A 18 -18.35 -5.80 4.84
C GLY A 18 -17.97 -7.06 4.04
N ASP A 19 -18.01 -8.26 4.64
CA ASP A 19 -17.53 -9.52 4.02
C ASP A 19 -18.12 -9.79 2.63
N LEU A 20 -19.40 -9.46 2.42
CA LEU A 20 -20.05 -9.65 1.12
C LEU A 20 -19.47 -8.76 0.02
N ILE A 21 -19.21 -7.48 0.34
CA ILE A 21 -18.64 -6.54 -0.63
C ILE A 21 -17.19 -6.92 -0.93
N PHE A 22 -16.44 -7.31 0.10
CA PHE A 22 -15.09 -7.83 -0.08
C PHE A 22 -15.10 -9.05 -1.00
N ALA A 23 -15.95 -10.05 -0.75
CA ALA A 23 -16.01 -11.26 -1.56
C ALA A 23 -16.40 -10.96 -3.02
N PHE A 24 -17.32 -10.01 -3.25
CA PHE A 24 -17.70 -9.57 -4.59
C PHE A 24 -16.53 -8.89 -5.33
N VAL A 25 -15.90 -7.89 -4.70
CA VAL A 25 -14.76 -7.16 -5.28
C VAL A 25 -13.58 -8.09 -5.53
N PHE A 26 -13.31 -9.01 -4.61
CA PHE A 26 -12.24 -10.00 -4.75
C PHE A 26 -12.49 -10.94 -5.93
N LEU A 27 -13.70 -11.51 -6.05
CA LEU A 27 -14.04 -12.38 -7.18
C LEU A 27 -14.00 -11.62 -8.50
N PHE A 28 -14.53 -10.40 -8.54
CA PHE A 28 -14.46 -9.55 -9.73
C PHE A 28 -13.00 -9.33 -10.18
N PHE A 29 -12.11 -8.98 -9.24
CA PHE A 29 -10.70 -8.80 -9.53
C PHE A 29 -10.00 -10.10 -9.97
N ALA A 30 -10.33 -11.23 -9.34
CA ALA A 30 -9.81 -12.54 -9.74
C ALA A 30 -10.24 -12.93 -11.17
N LEU A 31 -11.51 -12.69 -11.52
CA LEU A 31 -12.03 -12.90 -12.88
C LEU A 31 -11.37 -11.97 -13.90
N PHE A 32 -11.14 -10.70 -13.53
CA PHE A 32 -10.36 -9.78 -14.35
C PHE A 32 -8.96 -10.33 -14.62
N LEU A 33 -8.20 -10.69 -13.59
CA LEU A 33 -6.86 -11.29 -13.77
C LEU A 33 -6.90 -12.57 -14.61
N LEU A 34 -7.89 -13.43 -14.39
CA LEU A 34 -8.07 -14.67 -15.16
C LEU A 34 -8.27 -14.37 -16.65
N SER A 35 -9.05 -13.33 -16.97
CA SER A 35 -9.27 -12.90 -18.36
C SER A 35 -8.00 -12.37 -19.05
N GLN A 36 -7.06 -11.82 -18.28
CA GLN A 36 -5.81 -11.24 -18.79
C GLN A 36 -4.65 -12.25 -18.86
N LEU A 37 -4.83 -13.46 -18.31
CA LEU A 37 -3.73 -14.39 -18.09
C LEU A 37 -3.05 -14.82 -19.39
N GLY A 38 -3.83 -15.03 -20.46
CA GLY A 38 -3.30 -15.40 -21.78
C GLY A 38 -2.54 -14.29 -22.50
N GLU A 39 -2.80 -13.03 -22.17
CA GLU A 39 -2.10 -11.88 -22.76
C GLU A 39 -0.84 -11.51 -21.97
N GLN A 40 -0.87 -11.70 -20.64
CA GLN A 40 0.21 -11.29 -19.74
C GLN A 40 1.22 -12.42 -19.46
N THR A 41 0.91 -13.66 -19.84
CA THR A 41 1.80 -14.81 -19.64
C THR A 41 1.93 -15.63 -20.92
N THR A 42 3.04 -16.36 -21.04
CA THR A 42 3.34 -17.18 -22.21
C THR A 42 3.78 -18.58 -21.83
N TRP A 43 3.45 -19.53 -22.69
CA TRP A 43 4.00 -20.88 -22.65
C TRP A 43 5.24 -20.92 -23.55
N ALA A 44 6.39 -21.14 -22.95
CA ALA A 44 7.66 -21.14 -23.63
C ALA A 44 7.97 -22.53 -24.23
N LYS A 45 8.46 -22.54 -25.48
CA LYS A 45 8.96 -23.75 -26.12
C LYS A 45 10.26 -24.20 -25.43
N ARG A 46 10.46 -25.51 -25.30
CA ARG A 46 11.66 -26.14 -24.69
C ARG A 46 11.87 -25.82 -23.21
N THR A 47 10.81 -25.39 -22.51
CA THR A 47 10.81 -25.20 -21.06
C THR A 47 10.05 -26.38 -20.41
N PRO A 48 10.60 -27.00 -19.34
CA PRO A 48 9.88 -28.07 -18.64
C PRO A 48 8.55 -27.54 -18.10
N TRP A 49 7.53 -28.40 -18.02
CA TRP A 49 6.16 -27.99 -17.69
C TRP A 49 6.06 -27.22 -16.36
N TYR A 50 6.82 -27.60 -15.33
CA TYR A 50 6.82 -26.95 -14.01
C TYR A 50 7.56 -25.60 -13.97
N GLY A 51 8.40 -25.34 -14.96
CA GLY A 51 9.16 -24.10 -15.12
C GLY A 51 8.50 -23.11 -16.08
N GLN A 52 7.27 -23.39 -16.52
CA GLN A 52 6.57 -22.56 -17.48
C GLN A 52 6.19 -21.21 -16.84
N PRO A 53 6.51 -20.07 -17.48
CA PRO A 53 6.20 -18.75 -16.93
C PRO A 53 4.70 -18.56 -16.62
N ALA A 54 3.82 -19.16 -17.42
CA ALA A 54 2.37 -19.10 -17.24
C ALA A 54 1.83 -20.04 -16.15
N LEU A 55 2.56 -21.09 -15.75
CA LEU A 55 2.00 -22.15 -14.90
C LEU A 55 1.60 -21.64 -13.51
N TRP A 56 2.54 -21.06 -12.76
CA TRP A 56 2.31 -20.63 -11.39
C TRP A 56 1.34 -19.45 -11.27
N PRO A 57 1.43 -18.40 -12.13
CA PRO A 57 0.38 -17.39 -12.22
C PRO A 57 -0.98 -18.01 -12.55
N GLY A 58 -1.03 -18.96 -13.47
CA GLY A 58 -2.24 -19.70 -13.84
C GLY A 58 -2.88 -20.42 -12.65
N ILE A 59 -2.11 -21.25 -11.94
CA ILE A 59 -2.57 -21.98 -10.75
C ILE A 59 -3.06 -20.99 -9.68
N ALA A 60 -2.31 -19.93 -9.42
CA ALA A 60 -2.67 -18.94 -8.42
C ALA A 60 -3.99 -18.23 -8.77
N VAL A 61 -4.15 -17.73 -9.99
CA VAL A 61 -5.35 -16.98 -10.42
C VAL A 61 -6.57 -17.88 -10.55
N VAL A 62 -6.42 -19.11 -11.05
CA VAL A 62 -7.51 -20.10 -11.07
C VAL A 62 -7.93 -20.44 -9.63
N GLY A 63 -6.97 -20.70 -8.75
CA GLY A 63 -7.24 -20.93 -7.33
C GLY A 63 -7.97 -19.76 -6.67
N MET A 64 -7.48 -18.54 -6.86
CA MET A 64 -8.13 -17.31 -6.38
C MET A 64 -9.57 -17.20 -6.88
N THR A 65 -9.83 -17.53 -8.15
CA THR A 65 -11.17 -17.47 -8.74
C THR A 65 -12.10 -18.51 -8.11
N VAL A 66 -11.66 -19.77 -8.02
CA VAL A 66 -12.47 -20.87 -7.45
C VAL A 66 -12.78 -20.61 -5.96
N PHE A 67 -11.75 -20.33 -5.15
CA PHE A 67 -11.94 -20.06 -3.73
C PHE A 67 -12.68 -18.74 -3.48
N GLY A 68 -12.46 -17.73 -4.32
CA GLY A 68 -13.23 -16.48 -4.30
C GLY A 68 -14.72 -16.70 -4.60
N ALA A 69 -15.05 -17.58 -5.54
CA ALA A 69 -16.42 -17.96 -5.85
C ALA A 69 -17.08 -18.69 -4.66
N PHE A 70 -16.38 -19.63 -4.03
CA PHE A 70 -16.87 -20.28 -2.81
C PHE A 70 -17.01 -19.30 -1.63
N HIS A 71 -16.10 -18.33 -1.50
CA HIS A 71 -16.21 -17.28 -0.48
C HIS A 71 -17.45 -16.41 -0.74
N LEU A 72 -17.68 -15.97 -1.97
CA LEU A 72 -18.87 -15.19 -2.33
C LEU A 72 -20.15 -15.98 -2.09
N LEU A 73 -20.22 -17.25 -2.53
CA LEU A 73 -21.36 -18.12 -2.29
C LEU A 73 -21.62 -18.27 -0.79
N GLY A 74 -20.57 -18.57 -0.01
CA GLY A 74 -20.66 -18.64 1.44
C GLY A 74 -21.12 -17.33 2.07
N SER A 75 -20.73 -16.18 1.54
CA SER A 75 -21.15 -14.85 2.01
C SER A 75 -22.61 -14.54 1.68
N ILE A 76 -23.08 -14.91 0.48
CA ILE A 76 -24.47 -14.73 0.03
C ILE A 76 -25.44 -15.58 0.85
N LEU A 77 -25.07 -16.85 1.11
CA LEU A 77 -25.93 -17.81 1.83
C LEU A 77 -26.03 -17.52 3.34
N SER A 78 -25.39 -16.48 3.82
CA SER A 78 -25.25 -16.23 5.25
C SER A 78 -26.12 -15.09 5.75
N PRO A 79 -26.48 -15.12 7.06
CA PRO A 79 -27.26 -14.05 7.67
C PRO A 79 -26.62 -12.68 7.48
N ARG A 80 -27.43 -11.68 7.15
CA ARG A 80 -26.95 -10.31 6.92
C ARG A 80 -26.75 -9.60 8.25
N ILE A 81 -25.58 -8.99 8.41
CA ILE A 81 -25.22 -8.16 9.57
C ILE A 81 -25.35 -6.69 9.17
N PRO A 82 -25.98 -5.82 9.98
CA PRO A 82 -26.06 -4.38 9.70
C PRO A 82 -24.68 -3.71 9.75
N GLY A 83 -24.55 -2.53 9.13
CA GLY A 83 -23.30 -1.73 9.17
C GLY A 83 -22.31 -1.96 8.03
N ARG A 84 -22.69 -2.71 6.98
CA ARG A 84 -21.85 -2.98 5.80
C ARG A 84 -21.28 -1.71 5.16
N TRP A 85 -22.13 -0.70 4.92
CA TRP A 85 -21.70 0.54 4.28
C TRP A 85 -20.78 1.37 5.18
N THR A 86 -20.94 1.27 6.50
CA THR A 86 -20.02 1.89 7.47
C THR A 86 -18.62 1.30 7.36
N GLU A 87 -18.52 -0.01 7.18
CA GLU A 87 -17.24 -0.69 6.99
C GLU A 87 -16.59 -0.33 5.64
N VAL A 88 -17.37 -0.27 4.56
CA VAL A 88 -16.87 0.20 3.25
C VAL A 88 -16.41 1.65 3.32
N ALA A 89 -17.19 2.53 3.95
CA ALA A 89 -16.80 3.92 4.15
C ALA A 89 -15.48 4.01 4.94
N PHE A 90 -15.31 3.14 5.95
CA PHE A 90 -14.05 3.05 6.68
C PHE A 90 -12.87 2.62 5.80
N TRP A 91 -13.05 1.65 4.90
CA TRP A 91 -12.01 1.27 3.93
C TRP A 91 -11.65 2.43 3.00
N LEU A 92 -12.66 3.16 2.51
CA LEU A 92 -12.45 4.31 1.64
C LEU A 92 -11.67 5.43 2.33
N ARG A 93 -11.78 5.56 3.65
CA ARG A 93 -10.96 6.53 4.40
C ARG A 93 -9.47 6.26 4.25
N SER A 94 -9.02 5.02 4.04
CA SER A 94 -7.61 4.70 3.80
C SER A 94 -7.06 5.34 2.52
N PHE A 95 -7.91 5.67 1.53
CA PHE A 95 -7.48 6.40 0.34
C PHE A 95 -6.99 7.82 0.65
N GLU A 96 -7.26 8.36 1.83
CA GLU A 96 -6.67 9.63 2.26
C GLU A 96 -5.14 9.58 2.22
N TYR A 97 -4.53 8.44 2.60
CA TYR A 97 -3.07 8.28 2.58
C TYR A 97 -2.51 8.21 1.17
N VAL A 98 -3.26 7.64 0.22
CA VAL A 98 -2.91 7.67 -1.21
C VAL A 98 -2.89 9.12 -1.69
N LEU A 99 -3.93 9.89 -1.37
CA LEU A 99 -4.01 11.30 -1.74
C LEU A 99 -2.87 12.12 -1.12
N TYR A 100 -2.57 11.91 0.16
CA TYR A 100 -1.45 12.59 0.82
C TYR A 100 -0.11 12.28 0.14
N PHE A 101 0.12 11.02 -0.23
CA PHE A 101 1.32 10.63 -0.96
C PHE A 101 1.40 11.27 -2.34
N LEU A 102 0.30 11.31 -3.09
CA LEU A 102 0.26 11.97 -4.41
C LEU A 102 0.56 13.47 -4.31
N ILE A 103 0.00 14.15 -3.31
CA ILE A 103 0.31 15.55 -3.03
C ILE A 103 1.79 15.73 -2.72
N TYR A 104 2.35 14.87 -1.85
CA TYR A 104 3.77 14.88 -1.53
C TYR A 104 4.64 14.73 -2.80
N VAL A 105 4.37 13.73 -3.64
CA VAL A 105 5.09 13.51 -4.91
C VAL A 105 5.00 14.73 -5.82
N ALA A 106 3.84 15.38 -5.91
CA ALA A 106 3.66 16.58 -6.71
C ALA A 106 4.39 17.82 -6.16
N LEU A 107 4.67 17.85 -4.85
CA LEU A 107 5.36 18.97 -4.20
C LEU A 107 6.89 18.80 -4.19
N VAL A 108 7.41 17.57 -4.20
CA VAL A 108 8.87 17.28 -4.16
C VAL A 108 9.67 18.07 -5.22
N PRO A 109 9.28 18.15 -6.51
CA PRO A 109 10.03 18.90 -7.51
C PRO A 109 10.14 20.40 -7.21
N ARG A 110 9.19 20.97 -6.46
CA ARG A 110 9.19 22.39 -6.08
C ARG A 110 9.92 22.60 -4.77
N GLY A 111 9.57 21.83 -3.75
CA GLY A 111 10.03 22.00 -2.39
C GLY A 111 11.36 21.32 -2.07
N GLY A 112 11.88 20.43 -2.92
CA GLY A 112 13.08 19.64 -2.64
C GLY A 112 12.78 18.37 -1.85
N TYR A 113 13.53 17.30 -2.11
CA TYR A 113 13.21 15.98 -1.58
C TYR A 113 13.38 15.92 -0.06
N LEU A 114 14.47 16.45 0.49
CA LEU A 114 14.72 16.48 1.94
C LEU A 114 13.60 17.20 2.74
N PRO A 115 13.36 18.51 2.56
CA PRO A 115 12.38 19.23 3.36
C PRO A 115 10.95 18.71 3.14
N MET A 116 10.60 18.28 1.92
CA MET A 116 9.28 17.70 1.66
C MET A 116 9.08 16.35 2.35
N THR A 117 10.12 15.50 2.40
CA THR A 117 10.03 14.22 3.11
C THR A 117 9.85 14.44 4.61
N MET A 118 10.62 15.36 5.21
CA MET A 118 10.50 15.71 6.63
C MET A 118 9.12 16.30 6.97
N ALA A 119 8.61 17.21 6.13
CA ALA A 119 7.28 17.77 6.31
C ALA A 119 6.19 16.70 6.17
N PHE A 120 6.35 15.79 5.21
CA PHE A 120 5.39 14.72 4.95
C PHE A 120 5.35 13.71 6.10
N THR A 121 6.50 13.25 6.61
CA THR A 121 6.53 12.31 7.75
C THR A 121 5.97 12.96 9.01
N LEU A 122 6.28 14.24 9.26
CA LEU A 122 5.71 14.99 10.36
C LEU A 122 4.18 15.10 10.24
N PHE A 123 3.68 15.44 9.05
CA PHE A 123 2.25 15.50 8.75
C PHE A 123 1.56 14.16 9.00
N LEU A 124 2.12 13.04 8.54
CA LEU A 124 1.54 11.71 8.75
C LEU A 124 1.44 11.33 10.22
N VAL A 125 2.48 11.62 11.02
CA VAL A 125 2.50 11.34 12.46
C VAL A 125 1.44 12.17 13.20
N LEU A 126 1.30 13.46 12.85
CA LEU A 126 0.24 14.32 13.37
C LEU A 126 -1.16 13.81 12.96
N ARG A 127 -1.33 13.40 11.69
CA ARG A 127 -2.59 12.86 11.17
C ARG A 127 -2.98 11.54 11.83
N ALA A 128 -2.01 10.71 12.18
CA ALA A 128 -2.20 9.49 12.95
C ALA A 128 -2.55 9.76 14.43
N GLY A 129 -2.44 11.01 14.89
CA GLY A 129 -2.83 11.45 16.22
C GLY A 129 -1.68 11.54 17.24
N PHE A 130 -0.46 11.21 16.84
CA PHE A 130 0.73 11.36 17.69
C PHE A 130 1.10 12.83 17.81
N ARG A 131 1.22 13.32 19.05
CA ARG A 131 1.46 14.73 19.35
C ARG A 131 2.60 14.97 20.36
N SER A 132 3.24 13.91 20.85
CA SER A 132 4.35 14.10 21.78
C SER A 132 5.57 14.63 21.05
N TRP A 133 6.30 15.56 21.67
CA TRP A 133 7.51 16.14 21.09
C TRP A 133 8.51 15.08 20.60
N GLN A 134 8.67 14.01 21.37
CA GLN A 134 9.51 12.86 21.02
C GLN A 134 9.08 12.22 19.68
N THR A 135 7.79 11.95 19.49
CA THR A 135 7.28 11.36 18.24
C THR A 135 7.46 12.28 17.04
N LEU A 136 7.29 13.59 17.22
CA LEU A 136 7.49 14.57 16.15
C LEU A 136 8.97 14.67 15.74
N MET A 137 9.89 14.66 16.71
CA MET A 137 11.33 14.65 16.43
C MET A 137 11.78 13.37 15.74
N ILE A 138 11.28 12.21 16.16
CA ILE A 138 11.55 10.94 15.48
C ILE A 138 11.02 10.98 14.04
N ALA A 139 9.84 11.54 13.80
CA ALA A 139 9.26 11.66 12.45
C ALA A 139 10.14 12.50 11.52
N VAL A 140 10.62 13.65 12.01
CA VAL A 140 11.48 14.56 11.26
C VAL A 140 12.84 13.90 10.99
N LEU A 141 13.46 13.30 12.01
CA LEU A 141 14.73 12.59 11.87
C LEU A 141 14.62 11.42 10.89
N PHE A 142 13.54 10.64 10.99
CA PHE A 142 13.26 9.54 10.06
C PHE A 142 13.14 10.05 8.62
N GLY A 143 12.36 11.11 8.39
CA GLY A 143 12.23 11.73 7.06
C GLY A 143 13.56 12.22 6.52
N ALA A 144 14.40 12.84 7.36
CA ALA A 144 15.72 13.31 6.97
C ALA A 144 16.65 12.16 6.59
N VAL A 145 16.73 11.12 7.42
CA VAL A 145 17.55 9.93 7.15
C VAL A 145 17.08 9.22 5.89
N THR A 146 15.77 9.03 5.71
CA THR A 146 15.22 8.43 4.49
C THR A 146 15.63 9.22 3.26
N ALA A 147 15.46 10.55 3.27
CA ALA A 147 15.82 11.38 2.12
C ALA A 147 17.32 11.30 1.78
N LEU A 148 18.18 11.40 2.79
CA LEU A 148 19.64 11.32 2.62
C LEU A 148 20.11 9.92 2.16
N VAL A 149 19.51 8.85 2.68
CA VAL A 149 19.83 7.49 2.25
C VAL A 149 19.40 7.27 0.79
N PHE A 150 18.19 7.67 0.42
CA PHE A 150 17.69 7.42 -0.94
C PHE A 150 18.41 8.29 -1.98
N ARG A 151 18.55 9.58 -1.72
CA ARG A 151 19.15 10.52 -2.68
C ARG A 151 20.66 10.55 -2.59
N GLY A 152 21.20 10.73 -1.38
CA GLY A 152 22.64 10.89 -1.16
C GLY A 152 23.42 9.57 -1.26
N PHE A 153 22.92 8.48 -0.68
CA PHE A 153 23.63 7.20 -0.65
C PHE A 153 23.26 6.27 -1.81
N LEU A 154 21.97 6.00 -2.02
CA LEU A 154 21.48 5.07 -3.06
C LEU A 154 21.38 5.71 -4.45
N GLN A 155 21.60 7.03 -4.57
CA GLN A 155 21.61 7.76 -5.84
C GLN A 155 20.31 7.58 -6.65
N VAL A 156 19.17 7.52 -5.96
CA VAL A 156 17.86 7.42 -6.60
C VAL A 156 17.57 8.69 -7.40
N LYS A 157 17.10 8.49 -8.64
CA LYS A 157 16.77 9.58 -9.58
C LYS A 157 15.48 10.30 -9.17
N ILE A 158 15.62 11.26 -8.27
CA ILE A 158 14.56 12.16 -7.82
C ILE A 158 14.82 13.56 -8.40
N PRO A 159 13.81 14.30 -8.86
CA PRO A 159 13.99 15.68 -9.31
C PRO A 159 14.56 16.54 -8.18
N ALA A 160 15.57 17.36 -8.50
CA ALA A 160 16.05 18.36 -7.55
C ALA A 160 14.97 19.44 -7.36
N GLY A 161 14.87 19.97 -6.14
CA GLY A 161 13.88 20.99 -5.82
C GLY A 161 14.20 22.34 -6.44
N GLU A 162 13.22 22.97 -7.09
CA GLU A 162 13.32 24.37 -7.57
C GLU A 162 13.70 25.33 -6.43
N VAL A 163 13.28 25.05 -5.19
CA VAL A 163 13.64 25.87 -4.02
C VAL A 163 15.15 26.00 -3.82
N TYR A 164 15.94 25.04 -4.28
CA TYR A 164 17.39 25.07 -4.14
C TYR A 164 18.04 26.12 -5.06
N GLU A 165 17.35 26.61 -6.08
CA GLU A 165 17.88 27.66 -6.96
C GLU A 165 18.09 28.99 -6.23
N TYR A 166 17.28 29.25 -5.20
CA TYR A 166 17.38 30.44 -4.35
C TYR A 166 18.52 30.37 -3.32
N LEU A 167 19.20 29.22 -3.19
CA LEU A 167 20.32 29.08 -2.27
C LEU A 167 21.59 29.74 -2.82
N PRO A 168 22.48 30.24 -1.93
CA PRO A 168 23.81 30.68 -2.33
C PRO A 168 24.56 29.59 -3.10
N VAL A 169 25.40 29.99 -4.08
CA VAL A 169 26.09 29.08 -5.01
C VAL A 169 26.83 27.94 -4.29
N SER A 170 27.45 28.23 -3.14
CA SER A 170 28.19 27.25 -2.33
C SER A 170 27.30 26.12 -1.79
N ILE A 171 26.05 26.41 -1.43
CA ILE A 171 25.11 25.45 -0.84
C ILE A 171 24.26 24.80 -1.93
N ARG A 172 23.90 25.55 -2.98
CA ARG A 172 23.07 25.09 -4.09
C ARG A 172 23.65 23.85 -4.78
N THR A 173 24.95 23.83 -5.06
CA THR A 173 25.60 22.68 -5.73
C THR A 173 25.44 21.41 -4.90
N PHE A 174 25.61 21.51 -3.58
CA PHE A 174 25.40 20.38 -2.68
C PHE A 174 23.94 19.93 -2.66
N ALA A 175 23.00 20.86 -2.51
CA ALA A 175 21.57 20.56 -2.45
C ALA A 175 21.03 19.93 -3.75
N MET A 176 21.44 20.44 -4.92
CA MET A 176 21.02 19.87 -6.21
C MET A 176 21.57 18.46 -6.45
N THR A 177 22.75 18.16 -5.89
CA THR A 177 23.44 16.88 -6.08
C THR A 177 22.95 15.81 -5.10
N TYR A 178 22.77 16.17 -3.82
CA TYR A 178 22.56 15.21 -2.74
C TYR A 178 21.20 15.29 -2.04
N LEU A 179 20.39 16.33 -2.29
CA LEU A 179 19.11 16.58 -1.60
C LEU A 179 17.91 16.67 -2.56
#